data_AF-W2CQ88-F1
#
_entry.id   AF-W2CQ88-F1
#
_cell.length_a   1.000
_cell.length_b   1.000
_cell.length_c   1.000
_cell.angle_alpha   90.00
_cell.angle_beta   90.00
_cell.angle_gamma   90.00
#
_symmetry.space_group_name_H-M   'P 1'
#
loop_
_entity.id
_entity.type
_entity.pdbx_description
1 polymer ?
#
loop_
_entity_poly.entity_id
_entity_poly.type
_entity_poly.pdbx_seq_one_letter_code
_entity_poly.pdbx_strand_id
1 'polypeptide(L)'
;MRATLFLVFTLLTAVAAPAQVSELNARLTINSDKIQGTNKDIFKTLQTALNEFINNRKWTNARFAPNERIDCTFTLIVNTMENDRFSCELQVQARRPVYNSAYTTTILNFRDTKLDFTYTEHEPLEYN
;
A
#
# COMPACT_ATOMS: atom_id res chain seq x y z
N MET A 1 10.74 39.78 29.78
CA MET A 1 10.40 38.42 30.28
C MET A 1 8.98 37.99 29.92
N ARG A 2 7.93 38.79 30.18
CA ARG A 2 6.54 38.43 29.80
C ARG A 2 6.30 38.35 28.29
N ALA A 3 6.82 39.32 27.52
CA ALA A 3 6.65 39.35 26.06
C ALA A 3 7.43 38.23 25.35
N THR A 4 8.60 37.85 25.86
CA THR A 4 9.38 36.73 25.32
C THR A 4 8.70 35.38 25.53
N LEU A 5 8.02 35.19 26.67
CA LEU A 5 7.25 33.95 26.94
C LEU A 5 6.06 33.81 25.98
N PHE A 6 5.36 34.91 25.70
CA PHE A 6 4.27 34.94 24.71
C PHE A 6 4.77 34.61 23.29
N LEU A 7 5.92 35.14 22.90
CA LEU A 7 6.47 34.90 21.56
C LEU A 7 6.89 33.44 21.36
N VAL A 8 7.45 32.80 22.40
CA VAL A 8 7.77 31.37 22.40
C VAL A 8 6.50 30.51 22.34
N PHE A 9 5.43 30.89 23.03
CA PHE A 9 4.16 30.18 23.01
C PHE A 9 3.50 30.21 21.62
N THR A 10 3.49 31.38 20.96
CA THR A 10 2.93 31.53 19.60
C THR A 10 3.72 30.73 18.56
N LEU A 11 5.05 30.67 18.69
CA LEU A 11 5.91 29.91 17.79
C LEU A 11 5.70 28.39 17.95
N LEU A 12 5.41 27.92 19.17
CA LEU A 12 5.17 26.51 19.44
C LEU A 12 3.85 26.00 18.84
N THR A 13 2.83 26.85 18.79
CA THR A 13 1.52 26.50 18.21
C THR A 13 1.49 26.52 16.67
N ALA A 14 2.43 27.22 16.02
CA ALA A 14 2.48 27.34 14.56
C ALA A 14 3.03 26.09 13.85
N VAL A 15 3.67 25.16 14.58
CA VAL A 15 4.27 23.94 14.02
C VAL A 15 3.28 22.76 13.95
N ALA A 16 2.10 22.89 14.56
CA ALA A 16 1.04 21.88 14.48
C ALA A 16 0.30 21.97 13.13
N ALA A 17 1.01 21.65 12.03
CA ALA A 17 0.35 21.43 10.75
C ALA A 17 -0.51 20.16 10.85
N PRO A 18 -1.77 20.17 10.36
CA PRO A 18 -2.56 18.96 10.29
C PRO A 18 -1.85 17.95 9.40
N ALA A 19 -1.62 16.74 9.93
CA ALA A 19 -1.16 15.62 9.12
C ALA A 19 -2.19 15.41 8.01
N GLN A 20 -1.80 15.69 6.76
CA GLN A 20 -2.61 15.37 5.60
C GLN A 20 -2.77 13.86 5.56
N VAL A 21 -3.92 13.40 6.00
CA VAL A 21 -4.43 12.07 5.70
C VAL A 21 -4.56 12.02 4.18
N SER A 22 -4.20 10.92 3.54
CA SER A 22 -4.34 10.75 2.09
C SER A 22 -4.88 9.35 1.81
N GLU A 23 -5.79 9.24 0.85
CA GLU A 23 -6.27 7.94 0.38
C GLU A 23 -5.20 7.24 -0.46
N LEU A 24 -5.23 5.91 -0.43
CA LEU A 24 -4.33 5.05 -1.19
C LEU A 24 -5.02 4.64 -2.50
N ASN A 25 -4.32 4.79 -3.61
CA ASN A 25 -4.64 4.15 -4.88
C ASN A 25 -3.72 2.95 -5.02
N ALA A 26 -4.19 1.77 -4.61
CA ALA A 26 -3.37 0.57 -4.59
C ALA A 26 -3.53 -0.22 -5.89
N ARG A 27 -2.41 -0.53 -6.52
CA ARG A 27 -2.32 -1.48 -7.63
C ARG A 27 -1.47 -2.66 -7.21
N LEU A 28 -2.09 -3.83 -7.10
CA LEU A 28 -1.39 -5.08 -6.84
C LEU A 28 -1.18 -5.88 -8.12
N THR A 29 0.04 -6.34 -8.34
CA THR A 29 0.43 -7.18 -9.47
C THR A 29 1.15 -8.42 -8.96
N ILE A 30 0.69 -9.59 -9.40
CA ILE A 30 1.31 -10.87 -9.06
C ILE A 30 2.15 -11.32 -10.24
N ASN A 31 3.46 -11.47 -10.02
CA ASN A 31 4.36 -12.13 -10.93
C ASN A 31 4.50 -13.60 -10.51
N SER A 32 3.98 -14.49 -11.37
CA SER A 32 4.08 -15.95 -11.21
C SER A 32 4.94 -16.58 -12.30
N ASP A 33 5.84 -15.83 -12.95
CA ASP A 33 6.64 -16.31 -14.09
C ASP A 33 7.61 -17.43 -13.69
N LYS A 34 8.04 -17.43 -12.42
CA LYS A 34 8.91 -18.47 -11.86
C LYS A 34 8.19 -19.79 -11.57
N ILE A 35 6.86 -19.77 -11.48
CA ILE A 35 6.07 -20.97 -11.19
C ILE A 35 5.78 -21.70 -12.51
N GLN A 36 6.39 -22.88 -12.66
CA GLN A 36 6.09 -23.82 -13.74
C GLN A 36 4.89 -24.66 -13.31
N GLY A 37 3.67 -24.18 -13.59
CA GLY A 37 2.43 -24.86 -13.22
C GLY A 37 1.27 -24.54 -14.17
N THR A 38 0.36 -25.49 -14.31
CA THR A 38 -0.81 -25.40 -15.21
C THR A 38 -1.87 -24.43 -14.68
N ASN A 39 -2.04 -24.35 -13.35
CA ASN A 39 -3.07 -23.52 -12.75
C ASN A 39 -2.56 -22.10 -12.47
N LYS A 40 -2.49 -21.26 -13.52
CA LYS A 40 -2.19 -19.82 -13.37
C LYS A 40 -3.42 -18.99 -13.00
N ASP A 41 -4.61 -19.60 -13.01
CA ASP A 41 -5.86 -18.89 -12.77
C ASP A 41 -6.01 -18.54 -11.29
N ILE A 42 -5.44 -19.35 -10.38
CA ILE A 42 -5.33 -19.03 -8.94
C ILE A 42 -4.71 -17.65 -8.70
N PHE A 43 -3.65 -17.29 -9.43
CA PHE A 43 -2.96 -16.02 -9.27
C PHE A 43 -3.79 -14.84 -9.80
N LYS A 44 -4.60 -15.05 -10.85
CA LYS A 44 -5.51 -14.01 -11.36
C LYS A 44 -6.65 -13.74 -10.37
N THR A 45 -7.20 -14.81 -9.79
CA THR A 45 -8.24 -14.72 -8.76
C THR A 45 -7.71 -14.02 -7.53
N LEU A 46 -6.53 -14.43 -7.02
CA LEU A 46 -5.85 -13.79 -5.90
C LEU A 46 -5.54 -12.32 -6.18
N GLN A 47 -5.04 -11.99 -7.37
CA GLN A 47 -4.76 -10.60 -7.75
C GLN A 47 -6.03 -9.75 -7.73
N THR A 48 -7.14 -10.27 -8.25
CA THR A 48 -8.42 -9.55 -8.26
C THR A 48 -8.93 -9.36 -6.84
N ALA A 49 -8.98 -10.43 -6.04
CA ALA A 49 -9.43 -10.40 -4.67
C ALA A 49 -8.61 -9.43 -3.80
N LEU A 50 -7.28 -9.41 -3.96
CA LEU A 50 -6.42 -8.48 -3.22
C LEU A 50 -6.59 -7.03 -3.69
N ASN A 51 -6.72 -6.78 -5.00
CA ASN A 51 -6.99 -5.42 -5.49
C ASN A 51 -8.33 -4.90 -4.98
N GLU A 52 -9.37 -5.74 -4.95
CA GLU A 52 -10.67 -5.38 -4.39
C GLU A 52 -10.57 -5.18 -2.88
N PHE A 53 -9.91 -6.05 -2.15
CA PHE A 53 -9.73 -5.94 -0.70
C PHE A 53 -9.04 -4.63 -0.31
N ILE A 54 -7.94 -4.26 -0.99
CA ILE A 54 -7.18 -3.06 -0.63
C ILE A 54 -7.95 -1.78 -1.00
N ASN A 55 -8.61 -1.75 -2.17
CA ASN A 55 -9.28 -0.54 -2.66
C ASN A 55 -10.71 -0.36 -2.11
N ASN A 56 -11.44 -1.43 -1.77
CA ASN A 56 -12.77 -1.32 -1.15
C ASN A 56 -12.71 -1.03 0.36
N ARG A 57 -11.55 -1.23 0.99
CA ARG A 57 -11.38 -0.87 2.40
C ARG A 57 -11.16 0.63 2.56
N LYS A 58 -12.04 1.28 3.32
CA LYS A 58 -11.80 2.67 3.76
C LYS A 58 -10.71 2.68 4.82
N TRP A 59 -9.51 3.00 4.41
CA TRP A 59 -8.38 3.19 5.33
C TRP A 59 -8.51 4.48 6.15
N THR A 60 -9.25 5.46 5.63
CA THR A 60 -9.38 6.79 6.22
C THR A 60 -10.79 7.37 6.02
N ASN A 61 -11.27 8.17 6.98
CA ASN A 61 -12.61 8.77 6.95
C ASN A 61 -12.73 10.04 6.08
N ALA A 62 -11.64 10.48 5.45
CA ALA A 62 -11.60 11.70 4.65
C ALA A 62 -11.90 11.43 3.17
N ARG A 63 -12.57 12.38 2.50
CA ARG A 63 -12.86 12.32 1.06
C ARG A 63 -11.73 13.01 0.29
N PHE A 64 -11.12 12.29 -0.66
CA PHE A 64 -10.04 12.82 -1.47
C PHE A 64 -10.42 12.87 -2.94
N ALA A 65 -9.93 13.89 -3.64
CA ALA A 65 -10.01 13.91 -5.09
C ALA A 65 -9.00 12.88 -5.68
N PRO A 66 -9.25 12.28 -6.86
CA PRO A 66 -8.38 11.25 -7.42
C PRO A 66 -6.92 11.69 -7.62
N ASN A 67 -6.69 12.98 -7.81
CA ASN A 67 -5.37 13.61 -7.96
C ASN A 67 -4.61 13.82 -6.64
N GLU A 68 -5.26 13.64 -5.48
CA GLU A 68 -4.65 13.76 -4.15
C GLU A 68 -4.30 12.40 -3.55
N ARG A 69 -4.65 11.31 -4.24
CA ARG A 69 -4.38 9.93 -3.78
C ARG A 69 -2.91 9.59 -3.92
N ILE A 70 -2.40 8.82 -2.97
CA ILE A 70 -1.05 8.26 -3.00
C ILE A 70 -1.10 7.00 -3.88
N ASP A 71 -0.27 6.95 -4.92
CA ASP A 71 -0.15 5.77 -5.77
C ASP A 71 0.73 4.72 -5.06
N CYS A 72 0.13 3.61 -4.68
CA CYS A 72 0.80 2.47 -4.08
C CYS A 72 0.86 1.30 -5.06
N THR A 73 2.05 0.85 -5.38
CA THR A 73 2.26 -0.36 -6.21
C THR A 73 2.75 -1.49 -5.31
N PHE A 74 2.01 -2.59 -5.33
CA PHE A 74 2.37 -3.84 -4.68
C PHE A 74 2.76 -4.83 -5.77
N THR A 75 3.97 -5.38 -5.70
CA THR A 75 4.45 -6.42 -6.60
C THR A 75 4.74 -7.65 -5.78
N LEU A 76 3.93 -8.69 -5.96
CA LEU A 76 4.13 -9.98 -5.33
C LEU A 76 4.80 -10.90 -6.33
N ILE A 77 5.99 -11.39 -6.01
CA ILE A 77 6.75 -12.33 -6.83
C ILE A 77 6.65 -13.69 -6.17
N VAL A 78 5.98 -14.64 -6.81
CA VAL A 78 5.82 -16.00 -6.30
C VAL A 78 7.08 -16.79 -6.66
N ASN A 79 7.83 -17.25 -5.66
CA ASN A 79 9.09 -17.98 -5.88
C ASN A 79 8.85 -19.49 -5.91
N THR A 80 8.11 -20.02 -4.93
CA THR A 80 7.76 -21.45 -4.87
C THR A 80 6.32 -21.64 -4.40
N MET A 81 5.72 -22.75 -4.81
CA MET A 81 4.38 -23.17 -4.42
C MET A 81 4.43 -24.65 -4.07
N GLU A 82 4.11 -24.99 -2.83
CA GLU A 82 4.00 -26.36 -2.33
C GLU A 82 2.57 -26.59 -1.82
N ASN A 83 1.75 -27.26 -2.63
CA ASN A 83 0.31 -27.42 -2.40
C ASN A 83 -0.37 -26.04 -2.23
N ASP A 84 -0.85 -25.73 -1.02
CA ASP A 84 -1.52 -24.48 -0.68
C ASP A 84 -0.58 -23.45 -0.02
N ARG A 85 0.70 -23.78 0.16
CA ARG A 85 1.72 -22.89 0.71
C ARG A 85 2.48 -22.18 -0.40
N PHE A 86 2.53 -20.87 -0.29
CA PHE A 86 3.22 -19.98 -1.23
C PHE A 86 4.39 -19.31 -0.53
N SER A 87 5.59 -19.47 -1.09
CA SER A 87 6.75 -18.66 -0.70
C SER A 87 6.96 -17.57 -1.72
N CYS A 88 6.82 -16.33 -1.27
CA CYS A 88 6.81 -15.16 -2.12
C CYS A 88 7.73 -14.07 -1.61
N GLU A 89 8.01 -13.13 -2.50
CA GLU A 89 8.66 -11.87 -2.20
C GLU A 89 7.65 -10.74 -2.47
N LEU A 90 7.48 -9.83 -1.52
CA LEU A 90 6.59 -8.68 -1.63
C LEU A 90 7.42 -7.41 -1.75
N GLN A 91 7.20 -6.66 -2.82
CA GLN A 91 7.71 -5.31 -2.99
C GLN A 91 6.56 -4.31 -2.91
N VAL A 92 6.69 -3.31 -2.04
CA VAL A 92 5.71 -2.25 -1.86
C VAL A 92 6.38 -0.91 -2.13
N GLN A 93 5.79 -0.14 -3.04
CA GLN A 93 6.24 1.21 -3.33
C GLN A 93 5.09 2.20 -3.28
N ALA A 94 5.22 3.24 -2.46
CA ALA A 94 4.25 4.33 -2.40
C ALA A 94 4.88 5.61 -2.97
N ARG A 95 4.15 6.29 -3.84
CA ARG A 95 4.57 7.53 -4.50
C ARG A 95 3.48 8.60 -4.34
N ARG A 96 3.89 9.83 -4.09
CA ARG A 96 2.99 11.00 -4.13
C ARG A 96 3.39 11.98 -5.22
N PRO A 97 2.44 12.58 -5.93
CA PRO A 97 2.71 13.78 -6.72
C PRO A 97 3.08 14.95 -5.80
N VAL A 98 4.07 15.73 -6.21
CA VAL A 98 4.43 16.99 -5.56
C VAL A 98 3.41 18.04 -5.99
N TYR A 99 2.90 18.82 -5.03
CA TYR A 99 1.92 19.86 -5.31
C TYR A 99 2.40 20.80 -6.41
N ASN A 100 1.55 21.04 -7.42
CA ASN A 100 1.81 21.90 -8.57
C ASN A 100 3.04 21.49 -9.41
N SER A 101 3.33 20.18 -9.47
CA SER A 101 4.43 19.65 -10.27
C SER A 101 4.07 18.34 -10.96
N ALA A 102 4.72 18.07 -12.09
CA ALA A 102 4.66 16.76 -12.76
C ALA A 102 5.55 15.70 -12.06
N TYR A 103 6.34 16.09 -11.06
CA TYR A 103 7.22 15.18 -10.35
C TYR A 103 6.48 14.41 -9.24
N THR A 104 6.77 13.12 -9.13
CA THR A 104 6.33 12.28 -8.01
C THR A 104 7.54 11.96 -7.12
N THR A 105 7.33 11.89 -5.81
CA THR A 105 8.34 11.45 -4.85
C THR A 105 7.95 10.12 -4.23
N THR A 106 8.91 9.21 -4.09
CA THR A 106 8.71 7.94 -3.39
C THR A 106 8.69 8.20 -1.89
N ILE A 107 7.61 7.84 -1.22
CA ILE A 107 7.46 7.96 0.24
C ILE A 107 7.92 6.67 0.92
N LEU A 108 7.61 5.53 0.30
CA LEU A 108 7.89 4.21 0.84
C LEU A 108 8.45 3.34 -0.28
N ASN A 109 9.54 2.63 0.02
CA ASN A 109 10.03 1.54 -0.79
C ASN A 109 10.43 0.43 0.18
N PHE A 110 9.60 -0.60 0.24
CA PHE A 110 9.77 -1.73 1.14
C PHE A 110 9.85 -3.01 0.32
N ARG A 111 10.73 -3.92 0.75
CA ARG A 111 10.93 -5.21 0.10
C ARG A 111 11.02 -6.27 1.19
N ASP A 112 10.06 -7.17 1.18
CA ASP A 112 10.06 -8.36 2.00
C ASP A 112 10.41 -9.57 1.12
N THR A 113 11.45 -10.29 1.50
CA THR A 113 11.96 -11.46 0.77
C THR A 113 11.49 -12.79 1.34
N LYS A 114 10.78 -12.77 2.47
CA LYS A 114 10.34 -13.97 3.20
C LYS A 114 8.86 -13.89 3.52
N LEU A 115 8.04 -13.77 2.49
CA LEU A 115 6.59 -13.75 2.62
C LEU A 115 6.04 -15.15 2.34
N ASP A 116 5.86 -15.93 3.41
CA ASP A 116 5.27 -17.26 3.33
C ASP A 116 3.80 -17.19 3.80
N PHE A 117 2.87 -17.59 2.93
CA PHE A 117 1.44 -17.63 3.27
C PHE A 117 0.75 -18.87 2.71
N THR A 118 -0.36 -19.25 3.33
CA THR A 118 -1.24 -20.30 2.80
C THR A 118 -2.46 -19.62 2.17
N TYR A 119 -2.86 -20.05 0.98
CA TYR A 119 -4.07 -19.53 0.33
C TYR A 119 -4.87 -20.67 -0.29
N THR A 120 -6.14 -20.77 0.10
CA THR A 120 -7.12 -21.67 -0.50
C THR A 120 -8.03 -20.88 -1.42
N GLU A 121 -8.22 -21.34 -2.66
CA GLU A 121 -9.19 -20.71 -3.57
C GLU A 121 -10.59 -20.70 -2.95
N HIS A 122 -11.30 -19.58 -3.11
CA HIS A 122 -12.66 -19.33 -2.61
C HIS A 122 -12.79 -19.08 -1.10
N GLU A 123 -11.69 -19.08 -0.35
CA GLU A 123 -11.72 -18.66 1.04
C GLU A 123 -11.79 -17.12 1.12
N PRO A 124 -12.74 -16.53 1.88
CA PRO A 124 -12.82 -15.09 2.04
C PRO A 124 -11.57 -14.59 2.79
N LEU A 125 -10.96 -13.52 2.25
CA LEU A 125 -9.82 -12.82 2.87
C LEU A 125 -10.29 -11.91 4.02
N GLU A 126 -11.14 -12.43 4.92
CA GLU A 126 -11.55 -11.72 6.14
C GLU A 126 -10.67 -12.13 7.31
N TYR A 127 -9.76 -11.24 7.69
CA TYR A 127 -9.03 -11.32 8.96
C TYR A 127 -9.54 -10.17 9.84
N ASN A 128 -10.27 -10.52 10.91
CA ASN A 128 -10.85 -9.57 11.88
C ASN A 128 -9.87 -9.33 13.04
#